data_AF-A0A2N7XTJ8-F1
#
_entry.id   AF-A0A2N7XTJ8-F1
#
_cell.length_a   1.000
_cell.length_b   1.000
_cell.length_c   1.000
_cell.angle_alpha   90.00
_cell.angle_beta   90.00
_cell.angle_gamma   90.00
#
_symmetry.space_group_name_H-M   'P 1'
#
loop_
_entity.id
_entity.type
_entity.pdbx_description
1 polymer ?
#
loop_
_entity_poly.entity_id
_entity_poly.type
_entity_poly.pdbx_seq_one_letter_code
_entity_poly.pdbx_strand_id
1 'polypeptide(L)'
;ATLWRGAIGDVDAEVATARASWASWAAQPLAYRIEALRRVANVVRARADAFADLIARETGKPLWEARTEVETVIAKVDISVTAYAERTPQR
;
A
#
# COMPACT_ATOMS: atom_id res chain seq x y z
N ALA A 1 -0.89 24.43 11.43
CA ALA A 1 0.34 23.79 11.94
C ALA A 1 1.12 23.23 10.76
N THR A 2 2.46 23.22 10.81
CA THR A 2 3.27 22.52 9.80
C THR A 2 3.18 21.02 10.06
N LEU A 3 2.55 20.26 9.15
CA LEU A 3 2.38 18.80 9.28
C LEU A 3 3.67 18.04 8.93
N TRP A 4 4.41 18.52 7.92
CA TRP A 4 5.70 17.94 7.52
C TRP A 4 6.54 18.96 6.73
N ARG A 5 7.88 18.82 6.79
CA ARG A 5 8.86 19.46 5.91
C ARG A 5 10.02 18.48 5.65
N GLY A 6 10.58 18.53 4.45
CA GLY A 6 11.78 17.81 4.07
C GLY A 6 12.58 18.60 3.03
N ALA A 7 13.78 18.11 2.70
CA ALA A 7 14.55 18.64 1.58
C ALA A 7 13.79 18.45 0.26
N ILE A 8 14.07 19.30 -0.72
CA ILE A 8 13.59 19.10 -2.09
C ILE A 8 14.21 17.80 -2.61
N GLY A 9 13.38 16.86 -3.03
CA GLY A 9 13.84 15.57 -3.56
C GLY A 9 14.39 15.68 -4.97
N ASP A 10 15.14 14.66 -5.39
CA ASP A 10 15.63 14.47 -6.75
C ASP A 10 14.91 13.29 -7.40
N VAL A 11 14.00 13.58 -8.33
CA VAL A 11 13.18 12.57 -8.99
C VAL A 11 14.04 11.58 -9.78
N ASP A 12 15.12 12.03 -10.41
CA ASP A 12 15.97 11.17 -11.23
C ASP A 12 16.74 10.18 -10.33
N ALA A 13 17.22 10.66 -9.17
CA ALA A 13 17.89 9.81 -8.18
C ALA A 13 16.94 8.75 -7.58
N GLU A 14 15.70 9.12 -7.24
CA GLU A 14 14.70 8.17 -6.70
C GLU A 14 14.30 7.11 -7.73
N VAL A 15 14.09 7.51 -8.98
CA VAL A 15 13.79 6.58 -10.08
C VAL A 15 14.98 5.65 -10.37
N ALA A 16 16.20 6.16 -10.33
CA ALA A 16 17.41 5.35 -10.50
C ALA A 16 17.53 4.30 -9.38
N THR A 17 17.24 4.68 -8.13
CA THR A 17 17.26 3.77 -6.97
C THR A 17 16.21 2.66 -7.10
N ALA A 18 14.98 3.02 -7.49
CA ALA A 18 13.92 2.04 -7.75
C ALA A 18 14.29 1.07 -8.87
N ARG A 19 14.88 1.58 -9.96
CA ARG A 19 15.34 0.77 -11.10
C ARG A 19 16.46 -0.19 -10.71
N ALA A 20 17.43 0.27 -9.93
CA ALA A 20 18.53 -0.57 -9.44
C ALA A 20 18.03 -1.72 -8.54
N SER A 21 16.96 -1.49 -7.78
CA SER A 21 16.36 -2.48 -6.88
C SER A 21 15.36 -3.43 -7.56
N TRP A 22 14.96 -3.15 -8.80
CA TRP A 22 13.92 -3.91 -9.49
C TRP A 22 14.28 -5.38 -9.67
N ALA A 23 15.51 -5.69 -10.07
CA ALA A 23 15.90 -7.06 -10.42
C ALA A 23 15.83 -8.01 -9.21
N SER A 24 16.32 -7.57 -8.05
CA SER A 24 16.28 -8.37 -6.82
C SER A 24 14.86 -8.54 -6.29
N TRP A 25 13.99 -7.54 -6.46
CA TRP A 25 12.57 -7.63 -6.14
C TRP A 25 11.82 -8.58 -7.09
N ALA A 26 12.07 -8.47 -8.39
CA ALA A 26 11.44 -9.30 -9.42
C ALA A 26 11.80 -10.78 -9.29
N ALA A 27 13.03 -11.08 -8.81
CA ALA A 27 13.49 -12.43 -8.54
C ALA A 27 12.85 -13.07 -7.29
N GLN A 28 12.14 -12.30 -6.45
CA GLN A 28 11.49 -12.86 -5.25
C GLN A 28 10.35 -13.83 -5.64
N PRO A 29 10.20 -14.96 -4.91
CA PRO A 29 9.06 -15.84 -5.09
C PRO A 29 7.72 -15.10 -4.96
N LEU A 30 6.71 -15.51 -5.71
CA LEU A 30 5.37 -14.92 -5.63
C LEU A 30 4.84 -14.91 -4.20
N ALA A 31 5.02 -16.01 -3.45
CA ALA A 31 4.61 -16.12 -2.05
C ALA A 31 5.25 -15.02 -1.19
N TYR A 32 6.54 -14.72 -1.38
CA TYR A 32 7.21 -13.64 -0.64
C TYR A 32 6.58 -12.28 -0.92
N ARG A 33 6.29 -11.99 -2.20
CA ARG A 33 5.66 -10.72 -2.61
C ARG A 33 4.24 -10.58 -2.06
N ILE A 34 3.46 -11.67 -2.04
CA ILE A 34 2.13 -11.71 -1.43
C ILE A 34 2.22 -11.41 0.08
N GLU A 35 3.13 -12.08 0.78
CA GLU A 35 3.31 -11.86 2.22
C GLU A 35 3.79 -10.45 2.54
N ALA A 36 4.62 -9.83 1.69
CA ALA A 36 4.99 -8.43 1.84
C ALA A 36 3.77 -7.50 1.79
N LEU A 37 2.84 -7.72 0.85
CA LEU A 37 1.59 -6.94 0.76
C LEU A 37 0.66 -7.22 1.95
N ARG A 38 0.57 -8.46 2.42
CA ARG A 38 -0.20 -8.82 3.62
C ARG A 38 0.32 -8.15 4.88
N ARG A 39 1.66 -8.02 5.03
CA ARG A 39 2.26 -7.24 6.13
C ARG A 39 1.80 -5.78 6.10
N VAL A 40 1.73 -5.15 4.92
CA VAL A 40 1.20 -3.79 4.77
C VAL A 40 -0.26 -3.74 5.21
N ALA A 41 -1.12 -4.64 4.71
CA ALA A 41 -2.52 -4.71 5.11
C ALA A 41 -2.70 -4.91 6.63
N ASN A 42 -1.85 -5.72 7.26
CA ASN A 42 -1.87 -5.93 8.71
C ASN A 42 -1.50 -4.67 9.49
N VAL A 43 -0.49 -3.91 9.04
CA VAL A 43 -0.13 -2.62 9.66
C VAL A 43 -1.25 -1.60 9.51
N VAL A 44 -1.89 -1.53 8.34
CA VAL A 44 -3.05 -0.64 8.11
C VAL A 44 -4.22 -1.05 9.02
N ARG A 45 -4.54 -2.35 9.09
CA ARG A 45 -5.60 -2.88 9.97
C ARG A 45 -5.34 -2.56 11.44
N ALA A 46 -4.11 -2.74 11.91
CA ALA A 46 -3.74 -2.41 13.29
C ALA A 46 -3.86 -0.92 13.62
N ARG A 47 -3.90 -0.04 12.61
CA ARG A 47 -3.99 1.42 12.74
C ARG A 47 -5.26 1.98 12.09
N ALA A 48 -6.28 1.15 11.91
CA ALA A 48 -7.44 1.49 11.06
C ALA A 48 -8.17 2.75 11.53
N ASP A 49 -8.45 2.87 12.83
CA ASP A 49 -9.11 4.06 13.38
C ASP A 49 -8.27 5.33 13.24
N ALA A 50 -6.95 5.23 13.41
CA ALA A 50 -6.05 6.37 13.25
C ALA A 50 -5.98 6.84 11.79
N PHE A 51 -5.99 5.91 10.83
CA PHE A 51 -6.07 6.26 9.41
C PHE A 51 -7.44 6.85 9.04
N ALA A 52 -8.53 6.30 9.56
CA ALA A 52 -9.87 6.81 9.28
C ALA A 52 -10.07 8.24 9.83
N ASP A 53 -9.60 8.51 11.06
CA ASP A 53 -9.62 9.86 11.63
C ASP A 53 -8.76 10.84 10.83
N LEU A 54 -7.54 10.43 10.43
CA LEU A 54 -6.66 11.26 9.59
C LEU A 54 -7.30 11.61 8.25
N ILE A 55 -7.79 10.60 7.51
CA ILE A 55 -8.45 10.78 6.21
C ILE A 55 -9.65 11.71 6.34
N ALA A 56 -10.52 11.49 7.34
CA ALA A 56 -11.70 12.32 7.57
C ALA A 56 -11.32 13.80 7.81
N ARG A 57 -10.27 14.05 8.59
CA ARG A 57 -9.77 15.42 8.87
C ARG A 57 -9.13 16.08 7.65
N GLU A 58 -8.39 15.32 6.85
CA GLU A 58 -7.67 15.85 5.69
C GLU A 58 -8.59 16.14 4.50
N THR A 59 -9.60 15.30 4.27
CA THR A 59 -10.48 15.44 3.10
C THR A 59 -11.85 16.03 3.42
N GLY A 60 -12.23 16.12 4.70
CA GLY A 60 -13.55 16.60 5.13
C GLY A 60 -14.70 15.60 4.94
N LYS A 61 -14.42 14.32 4.69
CA LYS A 61 -15.47 13.29 4.50
C LYS A 61 -15.97 12.77 5.86
N PRO A 62 -17.22 12.28 5.95
CA PRO A 62 -17.71 11.64 7.17
C PRO A 62 -16.81 10.46 7.60
N LEU A 63 -16.65 10.26 8.92
CA LEU A 63 -15.78 9.21 9.47
C LEU A 63 -16.13 7.80 8.97
N TRP A 64 -17.42 7.53 8.73
CA TRP A 64 -17.86 6.23 8.23
C TRP A 64 -17.41 5.98 6.78
N GLU A 65 -17.34 7.02 5.93
CA GLU A 65 -16.77 6.89 4.58
C GLU A 65 -15.26 6.66 4.64
N ALA A 66 -14.56 7.38 5.52
CA ALA A 66 -13.13 7.20 5.74
C ALA A 66 -12.78 5.78 6.25
N ARG A 67 -13.62 5.21 7.13
CA ARG A 67 -13.48 3.81 7.56
C ARG A 67 -13.60 2.84 6.39
N THR A 68 -14.61 3.01 5.55
CA THR A 68 -14.79 2.20 4.33
C THR A 68 -13.58 2.28 3.39
N GLU A 69 -12.95 3.46 3.27
CA GLU A 69 -11.74 3.62 2.47
C GLU A 69 -10.57 2.82 3.03
N VAL A 70 -10.34 2.86 4.34
CA VAL A 70 -9.30 2.07 5.01
C VAL A 70 -9.56 0.57 4.83
N GLU A 71 -10.80 0.12 5.00
CA GLU A 71 -11.20 -1.27 4.76
C GLU A 71 -10.98 -1.69 3.31
N THR A 72 -11.26 -0.80 2.36
CA THR A 72 -11.03 -1.03 0.93
C THR A 72 -9.54 -1.23 0.62
N VAL A 73 -8.65 -0.45 1.25
CA VAL A 73 -7.19 -0.61 1.11
C VAL A 73 -6.74 -1.97 1.63
N ILE A 74 -7.23 -2.38 2.80
CA ILE A 74 -6.92 -3.69 3.40
C ILE A 74 -7.39 -4.82 2.47
N ALA A 75 -8.63 -4.75 2.00
CA ALA A 75 -9.23 -5.77 1.13
C ALA A 75 -8.55 -5.84 -0.26
N LYS A 76 -7.98 -4.72 -0.74
CA LYS A 76 -7.36 -4.65 -2.07
C LYS A 76 -6.22 -5.66 -2.25
N VAL A 77 -5.51 -6.00 -1.17
CA VAL A 77 -4.44 -7.00 -1.21
C VAL A 77 -4.98 -8.34 -1.66
N ASP A 78 -5.96 -8.91 -0.97
CA ASP A 78 -6.49 -10.22 -1.31
C ASP A 78 -7.23 -10.23 -2.65
N ILE A 79 -7.97 -9.16 -2.99
CA ILE A 79 -8.59 -8.99 -4.32
C ILE A 79 -7.53 -9.07 -5.42
N SER A 80 -6.39 -8.41 -5.22
CA SER A 80 -5.31 -8.38 -6.22
C SER A 80 -4.59 -9.72 -6.34
N VAL A 81 -4.43 -10.44 -5.22
CA VAL A 81 -3.86 -11.80 -5.19
C VAL A 81 -4.77 -12.78 -5.93
N THR A 82 -6.07 -12.77 -5.64
CA THR A 82 -7.06 -13.60 -6.33
C THR A 82 -7.08 -13.31 -7.83
N ALA A 83 -7.19 -12.03 -8.20
CA ALA A 83 -7.19 -11.63 -9.61
C ALA A 83 -5.88 -11.98 -10.34
N TYR A 84 -4.74 -12.02 -9.63
CA TYR A 84 -3.49 -12.50 -10.19
C TYR A 84 -3.55 -14.01 -10.47
N ALA A 85 -4.00 -14.81 -9.49
CA ALA A 85 -4.11 -16.27 -9.61
C ALA A 85 -5.08 -16.68 -10.75
N GLU A 86 -6.24 -16.02 -10.86
CA GLU A 86 -7.21 -16.26 -11.93
C GLU A 86 -6.64 -16.01 -13.33
N ARG A 87 -5.79 -14.98 -13.47
CA ARG A 87 -5.15 -14.61 -14.75
C ARG A 87 -3.89 -15.43 -15.04
N THR A 88 -3.33 -16.11 -14.05
CA THR A 88 -2.09 -16.90 -14.17
C THR A 88 -2.26 -18.31 -13.57
N PRO A 89 -3.21 -19.12 -14.08
CA PRO A 89 -3.45 -20.45 -13.54
C PRO A 89 -2.18 -21.31 -13.68
N GLN A 90 -1.71 -21.88 -12.58
CA GLN A 90 -0.69 -22.92 -12.63
C GLN A 90 -1.35 -24.19 -13.18
N ARG A 91 -0.82 -24.72 -14.30
CA ARG A 91 -1.17 -26.06 -14.79
C ARG A 91 -0.46 -27.12 -13.99
#